data_AF-A0A5E5BIJ7-F1
#
_entry.id   AF-A0A5E5BIJ7-F1
#
_cell.length_a   1.000
_cell.length_b   1.000
_cell.length_c   1.000
_cell.angle_alpha   90.00
_cell.angle_beta   90.00
_cell.angle_gamma   90.00
#
_symmetry.space_group_name_H-M   'P 1'
#
loop_
_entity.id
_entity.type
_entity.pdbx_description
1 polymer ?
#
loop_
_entity_poly.entity_id
_entity_poly.type
_entity_poly.pdbx_seq_one_letter_code
_entity_poly.pdbx_strand_id
1 'polypeptide(L)'
;MAQECGGSTTVLLRSAQVGVRAEDTESAKNELWTAVRNAVNAKSDLTVPESFKNLSEEGKQKVAQLTVDWVFSPVNDETVAWFKAFANDTYIQQYVENTVSQATYKEVTGLGTLKFVGEKIIEYGMLKPAAGDVSPSPQEMDGPAAVENAMREMKMAIRKGVANHHRIVLPESFMKLSERAKQEVTMLTATWVFDPVDEGTHRRFECFVSDICIRPYLKNTLPQETYDVVVRVSSNYVKEKIEKYGMLESDEDAGKRVLIAQDELWDAVLIGVANRRDATTPKSFSLLSARQKQTVVQHVVGQLTSVNWWVFEDHFNRITANEDVKPYLKGTLTQDENAMIQKKLSRCSDDAKKSVADCITAYQMVAED
;
A
#
# COMPACT_ATOMS: atom_id res chain seq x y z
N MET A 1 21.45 -79.09 1.85
CA MET A 1 21.27 -78.46 3.17
C MET A 1 22.40 -77.46 3.37
N ALA A 2 22.08 -76.25 3.85
CA ALA A 2 22.94 -75.06 4.06
C ALA A 2 23.50 -74.45 2.76
N GLN A 3 23.24 -73.21 2.30
CA GLN A 3 22.85 -71.91 2.88
C GLN A 3 23.90 -71.27 3.81
N GLU A 4 24.83 -70.53 3.20
CA GLU A 4 25.61 -69.41 3.78
C GLU A 4 25.70 -68.35 2.66
N CYS A 5 24.99 -67.21 2.72
CA CYS A 5 25.28 -65.98 3.47
C CYS A 5 26.53 -65.22 3.00
N GLY A 6 26.43 -64.56 1.85
CA GLY A 6 27.30 -63.45 1.44
C GLY A 6 26.45 -62.23 1.10
N GLY A 7 26.19 -61.38 2.09
CA GLY A 7 25.41 -60.14 1.95
C GLY A 7 26.22 -58.96 2.48
N SER A 8 26.69 -58.13 1.55
CA SER A 8 27.47 -56.92 1.77
C SER A 8 26.69 -55.90 2.61
N THR A 9 27.20 -55.56 3.79
CA THR A 9 26.60 -54.55 4.68
C THR A 9 26.89 -53.14 4.16
N THR A 10 25.90 -52.52 3.54
CA THR A 10 25.91 -51.09 3.19
C THR A 10 25.84 -50.27 4.46
N VAL A 11 26.89 -49.49 4.75
CA VAL A 11 26.94 -48.52 5.85
C VAL A 11 25.99 -47.37 5.52
N LEU A 12 24.81 -47.35 6.17
CA LEU A 12 23.90 -46.20 6.21
C LEU A 12 24.47 -45.14 7.16
N LEU A 13 25.22 -44.19 6.63
CA LEU A 13 25.48 -42.91 7.29
C LEU A 13 24.19 -42.09 7.29
N ARG A 14 23.39 -42.22 8.35
CA ARG A 14 22.37 -41.22 8.71
C ARG A 14 23.09 -39.94 9.16
N SER A 15 23.20 -38.97 8.27
CA SER A 15 23.39 -37.58 8.67
C SER A 15 22.15 -37.12 9.44
N ALA A 16 22.27 -37.03 10.76
CA ALA A 16 21.28 -36.36 11.60
C ALA A 16 21.33 -34.86 11.26
N GLN A 17 20.35 -34.37 10.51
CA GLN A 17 20.04 -32.94 10.49
C GLN A 17 19.55 -32.58 11.89
N VAL A 18 20.40 -31.87 12.63
CA VAL A 18 20.03 -31.16 13.86
C VAL A 18 18.96 -30.14 13.47
N GLY A 19 17.71 -30.46 13.75
CA GLY A 19 16.60 -29.53 13.65
C GLY A 19 16.80 -28.41 14.67
N VAL A 20 17.19 -27.23 14.20
CA VAL A 20 17.07 -25.99 14.96
C VAL A 20 15.57 -25.78 15.20
N ARG A 21 15.12 -25.99 16.44
CA ARG A 21 13.76 -25.68 16.87
C ARG A 21 13.51 -24.19 16.58
N ALA A 22 12.43 -23.87 15.88
CA ALA A 22 11.98 -22.50 15.73
C ALA A 22 11.73 -21.92 17.14
N GLU A 23 12.46 -20.86 17.50
CA GLU A 23 12.25 -20.16 18.76
C GLU A 23 10.90 -19.43 18.71
N ASP A 24 10.10 -19.55 19.76
CA ASP A 24 8.77 -18.93 19.89
C ASP A 24 8.86 -17.41 20.21
N THR A 25 9.64 -16.68 19.39
CA THR A 25 9.85 -15.23 19.45
C THR A 25 8.55 -14.43 19.44
N GLU A 26 7.51 -14.95 18.77
CA GLU A 26 6.18 -14.34 18.73
C GLU A 26 5.47 -14.39 20.09
N SER A 27 5.56 -15.50 20.83
CA SER A 27 4.97 -15.63 22.17
C SER A 27 5.67 -14.70 23.15
N ALA A 28 7.01 -14.72 23.15
CA ALA A 28 7.83 -13.88 24.02
C ALA A 28 7.61 -12.38 23.76
N LYS A 29 7.45 -11.97 22.49
CA LYS A 29 7.08 -10.60 22.11
C LYS A 29 5.73 -10.19 22.71
N ASN A 30 4.70 -11.02 22.53
CA ASN A 30 3.35 -10.70 23.00
C ASN A 30 3.27 -10.60 24.53
N GLU A 31 4.00 -11.47 25.24
CA GLU A 31 4.13 -11.42 26.70
C GLU A 31 4.89 -10.17 27.16
N LEU A 32 5.98 -9.81 26.48
CA LEU A 32 6.75 -8.60 26.80
C LEU A 32 5.92 -7.33 26.58
N TRP A 33 5.19 -7.24 25.47
CA TRP A 33 4.30 -6.09 25.21
C TRP A 33 3.19 -5.97 26.26
N THR A 34 2.67 -7.11 26.73
CA THR A 34 1.69 -7.14 27.82
C THR A 34 2.29 -6.65 29.14
N ALA A 35 3.52 -7.07 29.45
CA ALA A 35 4.23 -6.61 30.64
C ALA A 35 4.52 -5.10 30.61
N VAL A 36 4.95 -4.57 29.47
CA VAL A 36 5.17 -3.11 29.27
C VAL A 36 3.86 -2.34 29.44
N ARG A 37 2.76 -2.81 28.83
CA ARG A 37 1.44 -2.18 28.99
C ARG A 37 0.98 -2.16 30.45
N ASN A 38 1.19 -3.25 31.17
CA ASN A 38 0.85 -3.32 32.59
C ASN A 38 1.70 -2.36 33.43
N ALA A 39 3.00 -2.25 33.15
CA ALA A 39 3.91 -1.31 33.81
C ALA A 39 3.49 0.15 33.57
N VAL A 40 3.10 0.52 32.35
CA VAL A 40 2.55 1.85 32.03
C VAL A 40 1.27 2.13 32.83
N ASN A 41 0.33 1.19 32.83
CA ASN A 41 -0.97 1.35 33.52
C ASN A 41 -0.81 1.41 35.05
N ALA A 42 0.06 0.60 35.61
CA ALA A 42 0.31 0.52 37.05
C ALA A 42 1.31 1.58 37.54
N LYS A 43 2.00 2.28 36.63
CA LYS A 43 3.14 3.17 36.93
C LYS A 43 4.21 2.47 37.77
N SER A 44 4.47 1.21 37.46
CA SER A 44 5.43 0.35 38.13
C SER A 44 6.60 0.01 37.21
N ASP A 45 7.64 -0.60 37.76
CA ASP A 45 8.74 -1.15 36.97
C ASP A 45 8.28 -2.36 36.14
N LEU A 46 8.98 -2.60 35.03
CA LEU A 46 8.75 -3.76 34.17
C LEU A 46 9.18 -5.04 34.89
N THR A 47 8.31 -6.05 34.87
CA THR A 47 8.71 -7.42 35.18
C THR A 47 8.96 -8.13 33.87
N VAL A 48 10.24 -8.36 33.52
CA VAL A 48 10.63 -9.02 32.27
C VAL A 48 10.12 -10.48 32.28
N PRO A 49 9.28 -10.88 31.30
CA PRO A 49 8.75 -12.24 31.23
C PRO A 49 9.83 -13.30 31.05
N GLU A 50 9.62 -14.48 31.63
CA GLU A 50 10.56 -15.60 31.54
C GLU A 50 10.70 -16.13 30.10
N SER A 51 9.63 -16.02 29.31
CA SER A 51 9.63 -16.33 27.88
C SER A 51 10.65 -15.51 27.09
N PHE A 52 10.84 -14.23 27.44
CA PHE A 52 11.87 -13.38 26.85
C PHE A 52 13.27 -13.76 27.35
N LYS A 53 13.43 -14.06 28.64
CA LYS A 53 14.74 -14.45 29.21
C LYS A 53 15.28 -15.75 28.63
N ASN A 54 14.38 -16.67 28.28
CA ASN A 54 14.70 -17.99 27.72
C ASN A 54 14.95 -17.99 26.20
N LEU A 55 14.78 -16.85 25.51
CA LEU A 55 15.17 -16.74 24.10
C LEU A 55 16.70 -16.83 23.95
N SER A 56 17.17 -17.16 22.74
CA SER A 56 18.56 -16.90 22.38
C SER A 56 18.86 -15.40 22.42
N GLU A 57 20.14 -15.04 22.45
CA GLU A 57 20.55 -13.63 22.38
C GLU A 57 20.04 -12.93 21.10
N GLU A 58 20.05 -13.63 19.96
CA GLU A 58 19.47 -13.12 18.69
C GLU A 58 17.95 -12.93 18.81
N GLY A 59 17.26 -13.88 19.45
CA GLY A 59 15.82 -13.79 19.73
C GLY A 59 15.48 -12.60 20.64
N LYS A 60 16.28 -12.38 21.70
CA LYS A 60 16.13 -11.24 22.62
C LYS A 60 16.32 -9.91 21.90
N GLN A 61 17.38 -9.78 21.09
CA GLN A 61 17.62 -8.57 20.28
C GLN A 61 16.48 -8.30 19.30
N LYS A 62 15.99 -9.34 18.62
CA LYS A 62 14.86 -9.21 17.69
C LYS A 62 13.58 -8.74 18.39
N VAL A 63 13.25 -9.34 19.54
CA VAL A 63 12.05 -8.96 20.30
C VAL A 63 12.21 -7.56 20.93
N ALA A 64 13.42 -7.18 21.35
CA ALA A 64 13.71 -5.83 21.83
C ALA A 64 13.51 -4.79 20.72
N GLN A 65 14.05 -5.00 19.51
CA GLN A 65 13.83 -4.13 18.36
C GLN A 65 12.34 -3.96 18.05
N LEU A 66 11.57 -5.07 17.98
CA LEU A 66 10.13 -5.01 17.72
C LEU A 66 9.37 -4.25 18.82
N THR A 67 9.84 -4.33 20.06
CA THR A 67 9.23 -3.63 21.19
C THR A 67 9.58 -2.14 21.18
N VAL A 68 10.79 -1.77 20.77
CA VAL A 68 11.18 -0.38 20.52
C VAL A 68 10.31 0.22 19.42
N ASP A 69 10.18 -0.46 18.27
CA ASP A 69 9.37 0.02 17.16
C ASP A 69 7.91 0.23 17.56
N TRP A 70 7.38 -0.65 18.42
CA TRP A 70 6.04 -0.51 18.98
C TRP A 70 5.91 0.66 19.97
N VAL A 71 6.87 0.83 20.88
CA VAL A 71 6.90 1.92 21.88
C VAL A 71 6.92 3.31 21.22
N PHE A 72 7.54 3.42 20.05
CA PHE A 72 7.64 4.67 19.28
C PHE A 72 6.59 4.80 18.16
N SER A 73 5.56 3.93 18.12
CA SER A 73 4.52 3.97 17.07
C SER A 73 3.11 4.17 17.63
N PRO A 74 2.53 5.39 17.54
CA PRO A 74 3.11 6.63 17.04
C PRO A 74 3.98 7.36 18.08
N VAL A 75 4.86 8.27 17.63
CA VAL A 75 5.58 9.20 18.51
C VAL A 75 4.63 10.33 18.93
N ASN A 76 4.29 10.40 20.22
CA ASN A 76 3.38 11.40 20.79
C ASN A 76 3.71 11.66 22.28
N ASP A 77 2.90 12.47 22.97
CA ASP A 77 3.14 12.81 24.39
C ASP A 77 3.11 11.61 25.35
N GLU A 78 2.44 10.51 24.98
CA GLU A 78 2.42 9.28 25.78
C GLU A 78 3.72 8.47 25.65
N THR A 79 4.51 8.69 24.59
CA THR A 79 5.78 7.99 24.33
C THR A 79 6.73 8.04 25.54
N VAL A 80 6.69 9.09 26.35
CA VAL A 80 7.48 9.16 27.60
C VAL A 80 7.15 8.02 28.56
N ALA A 81 5.87 7.72 28.75
CA ALA A 81 5.42 6.68 29.68
C ALA A 81 5.80 5.29 29.18
N TRP A 82 5.56 5.04 27.88
CA TRP A 82 5.92 3.79 27.21
C TRP A 82 7.43 3.54 27.21
N PHE A 83 8.22 4.56 26.87
CA PHE A 83 9.68 4.49 26.88
C PHE A 83 10.22 4.21 28.29
N LYS A 84 9.74 4.92 29.32
CA LYS A 84 10.17 4.69 30.70
C LYS A 84 9.82 3.29 31.19
N ALA A 85 8.62 2.81 30.89
CA ALA A 85 8.19 1.48 31.30
C ALA A 85 9.06 0.38 30.67
N PHE A 86 9.57 0.59 29.45
CA PHE A 86 10.37 -0.41 28.75
C PHE A 86 11.89 -0.26 28.94
N ALA A 87 12.43 0.93 28.64
CA ALA A 87 13.87 1.17 28.54
C ALA A 87 14.56 1.50 29.88
N ASN A 88 13.82 1.72 30.97
CA ASN A 88 14.44 1.90 32.30
C ASN A 88 14.84 0.58 32.96
N ASP A 89 14.35 -0.55 32.46
CA ASP A 89 14.73 -1.86 32.98
C ASP A 89 16.16 -2.22 32.56
N THR A 90 17.03 -2.49 33.54
CA THR A 90 18.46 -2.71 33.32
C THR A 90 18.76 -4.01 32.58
N TYR A 91 17.86 -4.99 32.61
CA TYR A 91 17.99 -6.22 31.85
C TYR A 91 17.69 -5.97 30.37
N ILE A 92 16.62 -5.21 30.07
CA ILE A 92 16.26 -4.82 28.70
C ILE A 92 17.28 -3.88 28.06
N GLN A 93 17.89 -2.98 28.84
CA GLN A 93 18.87 -2.01 28.33
C GLN A 93 20.03 -2.65 27.54
N GLN A 94 20.38 -3.90 27.84
CA GLN A 94 21.44 -4.63 27.13
C GLN A 94 21.07 -5.00 25.68
N TYR A 95 19.78 -4.92 25.32
CA TYR A 95 19.24 -5.37 24.06
C TYR A 95 18.66 -4.25 23.19
N VAL A 96 18.72 -2.99 23.65
CA VAL A 96 18.17 -1.84 22.93
C VAL A 96 19.20 -1.05 22.14
N GLU A 97 20.47 -1.45 22.18
CA GLU A 97 21.52 -0.79 21.39
C GLU A 97 21.20 -0.83 19.89
N ASN A 98 21.43 0.28 19.18
CA ASN A 98 21.19 0.40 17.74
C ASN A 98 19.77 -0.01 17.31
N THR A 99 18.73 0.25 18.12
CA THR A 99 17.34 -0.09 17.79
C THR A 99 16.53 1.07 17.21
N VAL A 100 16.83 2.30 17.62
CA VAL A 100 16.11 3.51 17.21
C VAL A 100 16.70 4.08 15.92
N SER A 101 15.84 4.29 14.92
CA SER A 101 16.23 4.89 13.65
C SER A 101 16.51 6.40 13.78
N GLN A 102 17.31 6.95 12.87
CA GLN A 102 17.54 8.41 12.80
C GLN A 102 16.24 9.20 12.54
N ALA A 103 15.28 8.62 11.82
CA ALA A 103 13.98 9.25 11.58
C ALA A 103 13.15 9.34 12.86
N THR A 104 13.00 8.23 13.58
CA THR A 104 12.31 8.17 14.88
C THR A 104 12.97 9.10 15.89
N TYR A 105 14.31 9.14 15.92
CA TYR A 105 15.04 10.07 16.78
C TYR A 105 14.78 11.54 16.45
N LYS A 106 14.70 11.91 15.16
CA LYS A 106 14.31 13.26 14.73
C LYS A 106 12.87 13.60 15.11
N GLU A 107 11.94 12.67 14.99
CA GLU A 107 10.54 12.86 15.41
C GLU A 107 10.45 13.09 16.93
N VAL A 108 11.15 12.27 17.72
CA VAL A 108 11.22 12.40 19.18
C VAL A 108 11.83 13.74 19.59
N THR A 109 12.95 14.13 18.99
CA THR A 109 13.62 15.42 19.31
C THR A 109 12.89 16.64 18.76
N GLY A 110 12.06 16.47 17.72
CA GLY A 110 11.21 17.52 17.17
C GLY A 110 10.01 17.88 18.07
N LEU A 111 9.60 16.97 18.96
CA LEU A 111 8.59 17.24 19.98
C LEU A 111 9.25 17.68 21.28
N GLY A 112 9.06 18.95 21.66
CA GLY A 112 9.67 19.52 22.87
C GLY A 112 9.31 18.78 24.17
N THR A 113 8.16 18.11 24.21
CA THR A 113 7.70 17.28 25.33
C THR A 113 8.50 15.99 25.51
N LEU A 114 9.22 15.54 24.48
CA LEU A 114 9.98 14.28 24.46
C LEU A 114 11.50 14.48 24.57
N LYS A 115 11.96 15.68 24.95
CA LYS A 115 13.39 15.98 25.13
C LYS A 115 14.12 14.94 26.00
N PHE A 116 13.49 14.55 27.12
CA PHE A 116 14.01 13.50 28.01
C PHE A 116 14.23 12.16 27.29
N VAL A 117 13.31 11.76 26.41
CA VAL A 117 13.41 10.51 25.65
C VAL A 117 14.54 10.60 24.63
N GLY A 118 14.69 11.75 23.96
CA GLY A 118 15.81 12.01 23.05
C GLY A 118 17.18 11.89 23.75
N GLU A 119 17.32 12.45 24.96
CA GLU A 119 18.55 12.33 25.76
C GLU A 119 18.85 10.86 26.12
N LYS A 120 17.83 10.10 26.55
CA LYS A 120 17.99 8.69 26.92
C LYS A 120 18.28 7.78 25.72
N ILE A 121 17.78 8.08 24.52
CA ILE A 121 18.13 7.34 23.30
C ILE A 121 19.64 7.40 23.03
N ILE A 122 20.26 8.56 23.24
CA ILE A 122 21.73 8.70 23.12
C ILE A 122 22.42 7.97 24.27
N GLU A 123 22.00 8.21 25.51
CA GLU A 123 22.62 7.64 26.72
C GLU A 123 22.65 6.10 26.68
N TYR A 124 21.58 5.48 26.20
CA TYR A 124 21.45 4.03 26.08
C TYR A 124 22.01 3.45 24.78
N GLY A 125 22.65 4.28 23.93
CA GLY A 125 23.23 3.81 22.66
C GLY A 125 22.19 3.26 21.68
N MET A 126 20.91 3.67 21.81
CA MET A 126 19.83 3.12 21.00
C MET A 126 19.84 3.66 19.57
N LEU A 127 20.48 4.80 19.32
CA LEU A 127 20.50 5.44 18.01
C LEU A 127 21.39 4.67 17.02
N LYS A 128 20.81 4.19 15.92
CA LYS A 128 21.56 3.54 14.84
C LYS A 128 22.63 4.49 14.26
N PRO A 129 23.91 4.06 14.15
CA PRO A 129 24.97 4.87 13.55
C PRO A 129 24.65 5.14 12.08
N ALA A 130 24.98 6.35 11.62
CA ALA A 130 24.86 6.73 10.23
C ALA A 130 25.97 6.03 9.42
N ALA A 131 25.77 4.76 9.07
CA ALA A 131 26.65 4.02 8.17
C ALA A 131 26.29 4.36 6.71
N GLY A 132 27.30 4.80 5.95
CA GLY A 132 27.22 4.99 4.50
C GLY A 132 26.90 3.67 3.78
N ASP A 133 26.15 3.78 2.68
CA ASP A 133 25.85 2.79 1.64
C ASP A 133 25.82 1.31 2.09
N VAL A 134 24.64 0.81 2.48
CA VAL A 134 23.69 0.11 1.59
C VAL A 134 22.45 -0.24 2.44
N SER A 135 21.44 0.63 2.41
CA SER A 135 20.05 0.25 2.71
C SER A 135 19.12 1.11 1.86
N PRO A 136 17.98 0.55 1.42
CA PRO A 136 17.01 1.19 0.54
C PRO A 136 16.74 2.62 0.95
N SER A 137 16.90 3.57 0.02
CA SER A 137 16.51 4.95 0.27
C SER A 137 15.02 5.02 0.69
N PRO A 138 14.57 6.07 1.40
CA PRO A 138 13.13 6.28 1.67
C PRO A 138 12.24 6.30 0.42
N GLN A 139 12.81 6.42 -0.79
CA GLN A 139 12.07 6.26 -2.05
C GLN A 139 11.76 4.79 -2.41
N GLU A 140 12.45 3.81 -1.79
CA GLU A 140 12.22 2.38 -2.01
C GLU A 140 11.16 1.78 -1.07
N MET A 141 10.95 2.32 0.14
CA MET A 141 9.91 1.81 1.07
C MET A 141 8.49 2.22 0.68
N ASP A 142 8.30 3.39 0.08
CA ASP A 142 7.00 3.89 -0.39
C ASP A 142 6.91 3.99 -1.92
N GLY A 143 7.90 3.43 -2.61
CA GLY A 143 7.95 3.43 -4.06
C GLY A 143 6.73 2.71 -4.66
N PRO A 144 6.35 3.02 -5.92
CA PRO A 144 5.26 2.33 -6.60
C PRO A 144 5.37 0.81 -6.53
N ALA A 145 6.60 0.28 -6.61
CA ALA A 145 6.87 -1.15 -6.49
C ALA A 145 6.55 -1.73 -5.09
N ALA A 146 6.82 -0.97 -4.02
CA ALA A 146 6.50 -1.40 -2.65
C ALA A 146 4.99 -1.40 -2.39
N VAL A 147 4.29 -0.37 -2.86
CA VAL A 147 2.82 -0.30 -2.85
C VAL A 147 2.22 -1.46 -3.64
N GLU A 148 2.72 -1.72 -4.85
CA GLU A 148 2.23 -2.81 -5.69
C GLU A 148 2.48 -4.18 -5.03
N ASN A 149 3.68 -4.39 -4.48
CA ASN A 149 4.00 -5.62 -3.77
C ASN A 149 3.09 -5.83 -2.56
N ALA A 150 2.90 -4.79 -1.74
CA ALA A 150 2.02 -4.85 -0.59
C ALA A 150 0.55 -5.08 -0.98
N MET A 151 0.07 -4.45 -2.06
CA MET A 151 -1.27 -4.71 -2.61
C MET A 151 -1.40 -6.16 -3.07
N ARG A 152 -0.38 -6.73 -3.72
CA ARG A 152 -0.36 -8.12 -4.18
C ARG A 152 -0.44 -9.10 -3.01
N GLU A 153 0.38 -8.88 -1.98
CA GLU A 153 0.37 -9.70 -0.76
C GLU A 153 -0.95 -9.56 0.00
N MET A 154 -1.52 -8.36 0.07
CA MET A 154 -2.83 -8.10 0.68
C MET A 154 -3.94 -8.89 -0.03
N LYS A 155 -3.99 -8.84 -1.37
CA LYS A 155 -4.95 -9.64 -2.16
C LYS A 155 -4.79 -11.14 -1.89
N MET A 156 -3.55 -11.63 -1.79
CA MET A 156 -3.28 -13.02 -1.49
C MET A 156 -3.72 -13.41 -0.07
N ALA A 157 -3.46 -12.55 0.92
CA ALA A 157 -3.91 -12.74 2.29
C ALA A 157 -5.44 -12.80 2.40
N ILE A 158 -6.16 -11.91 1.70
CA ILE A 158 -7.63 -11.92 1.63
C ILE A 158 -8.13 -13.21 0.99
N ARG A 159 -7.58 -13.62 -0.17
CA ARG A 159 -7.97 -14.88 -0.83
C ARG A 159 -7.77 -16.09 0.08
N LYS A 160 -6.65 -16.15 0.79
CA LYS A 160 -6.34 -17.21 1.76
C LYS A 160 -7.30 -17.17 2.96
N GLY A 161 -7.63 -15.98 3.46
CA GLY A 161 -8.62 -15.80 4.52
C GLY A 161 -10.01 -16.31 4.11
N VAL A 162 -10.46 -15.94 2.91
CA VAL A 162 -11.75 -16.37 2.34
C VAL A 162 -11.80 -17.89 2.17
N ALA A 163 -10.75 -18.50 1.61
CA ALA A 163 -10.69 -19.94 1.38
C ALA A 163 -10.69 -20.75 2.69
N ASN A 164 -10.00 -20.25 3.71
CA ASN A 164 -9.88 -20.94 4.98
C ASN A 164 -10.96 -20.57 5.99
N HIS A 165 -11.84 -19.61 5.71
CA HIS A 165 -12.77 -19.03 6.70
C HIS A 165 -12.08 -18.41 7.92
N HIS A 166 -10.94 -17.76 7.71
CA HIS A 166 -10.16 -17.13 8.77
C HIS A 166 -9.99 -15.62 8.56
N ARG A 167 -9.64 -14.92 9.64
CA ARG A 167 -9.19 -13.52 9.58
C ARG A 167 -7.91 -13.42 8.75
N ILE A 168 -7.70 -12.26 8.12
CA ILE A 168 -6.45 -12.03 7.40
C ILE A 168 -5.31 -11.86 8.39
N VAL A 169 -4.13 -12.30 8.00
CA VAL A 169 -2.87 -11.91 8.64
C VAL A 169 -2.27 -10.84 7.74
N LEU A 170 -2.02 -9.65 8.30
CA LEU A 170 -1.47 -8.55 7.52
C LEU A 170 -0.06 -8.88 7.04
N PRO A 171 0.22 -8.70 5.74
CA PRO A 171 1.56 -8.90 5.22
C PRO A 171 2.54 -7.90 5.84
N GLU A 172 3.76 -8.37 6.10
CA GLU A 172 4.84 -7.53 6.62
C GLU A 172 5.14 -6.35 5.68
N SER A 173 5.00 -6.58 4.37
CA SER A 173 5.15 -5.54 3.35
C SER A 173 4.19 -4.37 3.54
N PHE A 174 2.95 -4.61 3.99
CA PHE A 174 1.98 -3.56 4.29
C PHE A 174 2.33 -2.83 5.60
N MET A 175 2.76 -3.58 6.61
CA MET A 175 3.10 -3.02 7.92
C MET A 175 4.32 -2.09 7.87
N LYS A 176 5.25 -2.32 6.93
CA LYS A 176 6.46 -1.51 6.70
C LYS A 176 6.23 -0.22 5.92
N LEU A 177 5.07 -0.05 5.28
CA LEU A 177 4.77 1.15 4.51
C LEU A 177 4.58 2.38 5.41
N SER A 178 4.80 3.57 4.87
CA SER A 178 4.34 4.79 5.54
C SER A 178 2.82 4.87 5.60
N GLU A 179 2.29 5.73 6.47
CA GLU A 179 0.85 5.97 6.60
C GLU A 179 0.18 6.35 5.27
N ARG A 180 0.87 7.14 4.43
CA ARG A 180 0.39 7.52 3.11
C ARG A 180 0.31 6.31 2.17
N ALA A 181 1.34 5.47 2.15
CA ALA A 181 1.37 4.27 1.31
C ALA A 181 0.38 3.20 1.81
N LYS A 182 0.17 3.07 3.14
CA LYS A 182 -0.89 2.22 3.71
C LYS A 182 -2.28 2.68 3.29
N GLN A 183 -2.55 3.99 3.31
CA GLN A 183 -3.81 4.56 2.85
C GLN A 183 -4.08 4.17 1.39
N GLU A 184 -3.06 4.29 0.55
CA GLU A 184 -3.16 3.95 -0.86
C GLU A 184 -3.37 2.46 -1.10
N VAL A 185 -2.59 1.59 -0.47
CA VAL A 185 -2.79 0.13 -0.57
C VAL A 185 -4.17 -0.25 -0.08
N THR A 186 -4.66 0.37 0.99
CA THR A 186 -6.01 0.12 1.52
C THR A 186 -7.08 0.50 0.51
N MET A 187 -6.96 1.67 -0.11
CA MET A 187 -7.90 2.13 -1.12
C MET A 187 -7.89 1.24 -2.37
N LEU A 188 -6.71 0.93 -2.89
CA LEU A 188 -6.54 0.01 -4.01
C LEU A 188 -7.10 -1.40 -3.73
N THR A 189 -6.92 -1.87 -2.50
CA THR A 189 -7.47 -3.16 -2.06
C THR A 189 -8.98 -3.09 -1.90
N ALA A 190 -9.53 -2.00 -1.37
CA ALA A 190 -10.97 -1.78 -1.28
C ALA A 190 -11.60 -1.81 -2.68
N THR A 191 -11.08 -1.05 -3.64
CA THR A 191 -11.56 -1.09 -5.04
C THR A 191 -11.60 -2.52 -5.58
N TRP A 192 -10.55 -3.31 -5.36
CA TRP A 192 -10.51 -4.71 -5.81
C TRP A 192 -11.50 -5.63 -5.07
N VAL A 193 -11.73 -5.43 -3.76
CA VAL A 193 -12.67 -6.25 -2.99
C VAL A 193 -14.09 -6.16 -3.55
N PHE A 194 -14.45 -4.99 -4.08
CA PHE A 194 -15.76 -4.69 -4.64
C PHE A 194 -15.83 -4.76 -6.17
N ASP A 195 -14.79 -5.24 -6.86
CA ASP A 195 -14.78 -5.39 -8.32
C ASP A 195 -14.60 -6.85 -8.77
N PRO A 196 -15.66 -7.52 -9.26
CA PRO A 196 -17.05 -7.08 -9.29
C PRO A 196 -17.73 -7.18 -7.91
N VAL A 197 -18.87 -6.51 -7.76
CA VAL A 197 -19.78 -6.72 -6.62
C VAL A 197 -20.62 -7.97 -6.91
N ASP A 198 -20.34 -9.05 -6.19
CA ASP A 198 -20.95 -10.37 -6.35
C ASP A 198 -21.21 -11.06 -5.00
N GLU A 199 -21.72 -12.30 -5.01
CA GLU A 199 -21.97 -13.09 -3.79
C GLU A 199 -20.71 -13.29 -2.93
N GLY A 200 -19.52 -13.27 -3.54
CA GLY A 200 -18.24 -13.37 -2.86
C GLY A 200 -17.78 -12.07 -2.20
N THR A 201 -18.36 -10.92 -2.56
CA THR A 201 -17.98 -9.60 -2.00
C THR A 201 -18.11 -9.57 -0.48
N HIS A 202 -19.16 -10.16 0.08
CA HIS A 202 -19.35 -10.22 1.53
C HIS A 202 -18.12 -10.84 2.21
N ARG A 203 -17.72 -12.04 1.79
CA ARG A 203 -16.58 -12.74 2.42
C ARG A 203 -15.26 -12.01 2.20
N ARG A 204 -15.02 -11.50 0.98
CA ARG A 204 -13.81 -10.71 0.69
C ARG A 204 -13.72 -9.50 1.63
N PHE A 205 -14.83 -8.79 1.79
CA PHE A 205 -14.90 -7.61 2.63
C PHE A 205 -14.78 -7.93 4.12
N GLU A 206 -15.46 -8.97 4.61
CA GLU A 206 -15.35 -9.41 6.00
C GLU A 206 -13.90 -9.78 6.35
N CYS A 207 -13.21 -10.53 5.48
CA CYS A 207 -11.80 -10.81 5.64
C CYS A 207 -10.96 -9.53 5.63
N PHE A 208 -11.19 -8.63 4.67
CA PHE A 208 -10.43 -7.38 4.55
C PHE A 208 -10.52 -6.49 5.81
N VAL A 209 -11.71 -6.35 6.42
CA VAL A 209 -11.91 -5.50 7.60
C VAL A 209 -11.73 -6.23 8.95
N SER A 210 -11.34 -7.51 8.89
CA SER A 210 -11.19 -8.35 10.07
C SER A 210 -10.06 -7.90 10.99
N ASP A 211 -8.97 -7.37 10.42
CA ASP A 211 -7.85 -6.82 11.17
C ASP A 211 -8.12 -5.37 11.59
N ILE A 212 -7.74 -5.01 12.82
CA ILE A 212 -7.97 -3.68 13.37
C ILE A 212 -7.05 -2.62 12.75
N CYS A 213 -5.86 -3.01 12.29
CA CYS A 213 -4.86 -2.10 11.75
C CYS A 213 -5.24 -1.51 10.38
N ILE A 214 -6.16 -2.13 9.63
CA ILE A 214 -6.65 -1.57 8.36
C ILE A 214 -7.70 -0.48 8.59
N ARG A 215 -8.49 -0.59 9.66
CA ARG A 215 -9.70 0.24 9.87
C ARG A 215 -9.47 1.76 9.83
N PRO A 216 -8.35 2.30 10.36
CA PRO A 216 -8.06 3.73 10.25
C PRO A 216 -7.99 4.24 8.81
N TYR A 217 -7.61 3.38 7.85
CA TYR A 217 -7.39 3.73 6.46
C TYR A 217 -8.61 3.49 5.55
N LEU A 218 -9.71 2.96 6.09
CA LEU A 218 -10.91 2.64 5.31
C LEU A 218 -11.74 3.87 4.94
N LYS A 219 -11.52 5.01 5.59
CA LYS A 219 -12.29 6.22 5.36
C LYS A 219 -12.14 6.73 3.92
N ASN A 220 -13.25 7.14 3.28
CA ASN A 220 -13.28 7.69 1.92
C ASN A 220 -12.62 6.80 0.84
N THR A 221 -12.71 5.47 0.99
CA THR A 221 -12.11 4.50 0.07
C THR A 221 -13.09 3.95 -0.98
N LEU A 222 -14.39 4.22 -0.85
CA LEU A 222 -15.42 3.71 -1.75
C LEU A 222 -16.21 4.83 -2.42
N PRO A 223 -16.33 4.82 -3.75
CA PRO A 223 -17.19 5.76 -4.45
C PRO A 223 -18.67 5.41 -4.24
N GLN A 224 -19.54 6.42 -4.34
CA GLN A 224 -21.00 6.28 -4.21
C GLN A 224 -21.57 5.18 -5.10
N GLU A 225 -21.09 5.07 -6.34
CA GLU A 225 -21.60 4.10 -7.32
C GLU A 225 -21.37 2.66 -6.89
N THR A 226 -20.21 2.37 -6.29
CA THR A 226 -19.93 1.05 -5.75
C THR A 226 -20.83 0.77 -4.56
N TYR A 227 -21.05 1.76 -3.69
CA TYR A 227 -21.98 1.65 -2.58
C TYR A 227 -23.42 1.37 -3.04
N ASP A 228 -23.91 2.06 -4.06
CA ASP A 228 -25.25 1.85 -4.62
C ASP A 228 -25.43 0.44 -5.20
N VAL A 229 -24.38 -0.14 -5.79
CA VAL A 229 -24.39 -1.55 -6.21
C VAL A 229 -24.41 -2.46 -4.99
N VAL A 230 -23.53 -2.23 -4.01
CA VAL A 230 -23.49 -3.03 -2.76
C VAL A 230 -24.83 -3.04 -2.04
N VAL A 231 -25.52 -1.91 -1.96
CA VAL A 231 -26.87 -1.83 -1.35
C VAL A 231 -27.89 -2.67 -2.10
N ARG A 232 -27.75 -2.82 -3.42
CA ARG A 232 -28.67 -3.61 -4.25
C ARG A 232 -28.42 -5.12 -4.20
N VAL A 233 -27.16 -5.55 -4.16
CA VAL A 233 -26.78 -6.97 -4.34
C VAL A 233 -26.09 -7.62 -3.13
N SER A 234 -25.68 -6.87 -2.11
CA SER A 234 -24.94 -7.42 -0.97
C SER A 234 -25.77 -7.55 0.31
N SER A 235 -25.14 -8.06 1.36
CA SER A 235 -25.77 -8.24 2.67
C SER A 235 -25.82 -6.95 3.47
N ASN A 236 -26.81 -6.84 4.37
CA ASN A 236 -26.91 -5.73 5.34
C ASN A 236 -25.63 -5.54 6.15
N TYR A 237 -24.89 -6.62 6.41
CA TYR A 237 -23.59 -6.56 7.10
C TYR A 237 -22.58 -5.68 6.37
N VAL A 238 -22.43 -5.84 5.05
CA VAL A 238 -21.47 -5.06 4.26
C VAL A 238 -21.84 -3.58 4.30
N LYS A 239 -23.13 -3.28 4.13
CA LYS A 239 -23.67 -1.91 4.22
C LYS A 239 -23.35 -1.26 5.57
N GLU A 240 -23.72 -1.91 6.67
CA GLU A 240 -23.51 -1.40 8.03
C GLU A 240 -22.03 -1.11 8.31
N LYS A 241 -21.12 -1.94 7.80
CA LYS A 241 -19.68 -1.76 7.98
C LYS A 241 -19.12 -0.63 7.12
N ILE A 242 -19.58 -0.47 5.89
CA ILE A 242 -19.22 0.67 5.03
C ILE A 242 -19.58 2.00 5.72
N GLU A 243 -20.81 2.10 6.24
CA GLU A 243 -21.29 3.26 6.99
C GLU A 243 -20.48 3.45 8.28
N LYS A 244 -20.31 2.38 9.08
CA LYS A 244 -19.56 2.42 10.34
C LYS A 244 -18.11 2.90 10.17
N TYR A 245 -17.44 2.49 9.10
CA TYR A 245 -16.05 2.86 8.84
C TYR A 245 -15.92 4.14 8.00
N GLY A 246 -17.03 4.80 7.66
CA GLY A 246 -17.02 6.03 6.87
C GLY A 246 -16.34 5.85 5.51
N MET A 247 -16.52 4.68 4.88
CA MET A 247 -15.80 4.37 3.64
C MET A 247 -16.31 5.15 2.44
N LEU A 248 -17.55 5.62 2.50
CA LEU A 248 -18.17 6.39 1.42
C LEU A 248 -17.41 7.70 1.22
N GLU A 249 -16.92 7.89 0.00
CA GLU A 249 -16.27 9.12 -0.43
C GLU A 249 -17.26 10.29 -0.42
N SER A 250 -16.83 11.45 0.05
CA SER A 250 -17.61 12.69 -0.06
C SER A 250 -17.52 13.27 -1.47
N ASP A 251 -18.59 13.93 -1.95
CA ASP A 251 -18.59 14.58 -3.27
C ASP A 251 -17.45 15.60 -3.43
N GLU A 252 -17.08 16.29 -2.35
CA GLU A 252 -15.98 17.25 -2.35
C GLU A 252 -14.61 16.57 -2.55
N ASP A 253 -14.37 15.45 -1.87
CA ASP A 253 -13.12 14.69 -2.00
C ASP A 253 -13.02 14.02 -3.38
N ALA A 254 -14.14 13.52 -3.91
CA ALA A 254 -14.25 12.98 -5.26
C ALA A 254 -13.90 14.03 -6.31
N GLY A 255 -14.48 15.22 -6.20
CA GLY A 255 -14.21 16.33 -7.12
C GLY A 255 -12.73 16.72 -7.12
N LYS A 256 -12.12 16.86 -5.94
CA LYS A 256 -10.69 17.20 -5.83
C LYS A 256 -9.78 16.15 -6.47
N ARG A 257 -10.06 14.85 -6.26
CA ARG A 257 -9.28 13.77 -6.87
C ARG A 257 -9.38 13.77 -8.40
N VAL A 258 -10.57 14.02 -8.94
CA VAL A 258 -10.78 14.13 -10.39
C VAL A 258 -9.99 15.30 -10.97
N LEU A 259 -10.03 16.48 -10.34
CA LEU A 259 -9.28 17.64 -10.82
C LEU A 259 -7.77 17.40 -10.81
N ILE A 260 -7.23 16.85 -9.72
CA ILE A 260 -5.80 16.50 -9.64
C ILE A 260 -5.43 15.50 -10.75
N ALA A 261 -6.26 14.48 -10.99
CA ALA A 261 -6.00 13.50 -12.02
C ALA A 261 -6.12 14.05 -13.45
N GLN A 262 -6.98 15.04 -13.69
CA GLN A 262 -7.05 15.76 -14.97
C GLN A 262 -5.74 16.48 -15.25
N ASP A 263 -5.26 17.26 -14.28
CA ASP A 263 -4.01 18.02 -14.42
C ASP A 263 -2.81 17.08 -14.58
N GLU A 264 -2.67 16.07 -13.72
CA GLU A 264 -1.55 15.13 -13.78
C GLU A 264 -1.54 14.28 -15.07
N LEU A 265 -2.71 13.89 -15.59
CA LEU A 265 -2.78 13.13 -16.84
C LEU A 265 -2.43 14.00 -18.04
N TRP A 266 -2.84 15.26 -18.05
CA TRP A 266 -2.43 16.20 -19.08
C TRP A 266 -0.93 16.48 -19.04
N ASP A 267 -0.37 16.71 -17.84
CA ASP A 267 1.07 16.87 -17.66
C ASP A 267 1.84 15.64 -18.17
N ALA A 268 1.34 14.43 -17.94
CA ALA A 268 1.92 13.21 -18.47
C ALA A 268 1.92 13.16 -20.02
N VAL A 269 0.87 13.69 -20.67
CA VAL A 269 0.84 13.85 -22.13
C VAL A 269 1.91 14.84 -22.59
N LEU A 270 2.01 16.01 -21.95
CA LEU A 270 3.02 17.02 -22.29
C LEU A 270 4.45 16.49 -22.13
N ILE A 271 4.73 15.78 -21.02
CA ILE A 271 6.01 15.12 -20.77
C ILE A 271 6.28 14.05 -21.82
N GLY A 272 5.26 13.26 -22.20
CA GLY A 272 5.35 12.26 -23.26
C GLY A 272 5.74 12.88 -24.60
N VAL A 273 5.11 13.99 -24.98
CA VAL A 273 5.44 14.75 -26.21
C VAL A 273 6.88 15.25 -26.16
N ALA A 274 7.29 15.89 -25.07
CA ALA A 274 8.65 16.43 -24.91
C ALA A 274 9.73 15.34 -25.00
N ASN A 275 9.45 14.15 -24.47
CA ASN A 275 10.41 13.04 -24.42
C ASN A 275 10.23 12.00 -25.54
N ARG A 276 9.27 12.21 -26.45
CA ARG A 276 8.88 11.28 -27.53
C ARG A 276 8.52 9.87 -27.02
N ARG A 277 7.76 9.82 -25.93
CA ARG A 277 7.27 8.58 -25.30
C ARG A 277 5.76 8.70 -25.05
N ASP A 278 5.11 7.57 -24.87
CA ASP A 278 3.68 7.53 -24.58
C ASP A 278 3.39 8.11 -23.18
N ALA A 279 2.20 8.66 -23.00
CA ALA A 279 1.82 9.28 -21.74
C ALA A 279 1.79 8.21 -20.64
N THR A 280 2.53 8.43 -19.56
CA THR A 280 2.50 7.51 -18.40
C THR A 280 1.22 7.71 -17.61
N THR A 281 0.62 6.63 -17.10
CA THR A 281 -0.56 6.72 -16.25
C THR A 281 -0.19 7.34 -14.90
N PRO A 282 -0.73 8.52 -14.55
CA PRO A 282 -0.49 9.08 -13.24
C PRO A 282 -1.13 8.22 -12.16
N LYS A 283 -0.51 8.24 -10.98
CA LYS A 283 -0.98 7.50 -9.82
C LYS A 283 -2.37 7.95 -9.38
N SER A 284 -2.67 9.25 -9.44
CA SER A 284 -4.00 9.78 -9.16
C SER A 284 -5.08 9.14 -10.03
N PHE A 285 -4.82 8.91 -11.32
CA PHE A 285 -5.75 8.29 -12.25
C PHE A 285 -6.07 6.84 -11.87
N SER A 286 -5.06 6.05 -11.50
CA SER A 286 -5.23 4.64 -11.11
C SER A 286 -6.16 4.46 -9.91
N LEU A 287 -6.24 5.46 -9.04
CA LEU A 287 -7.02 5.46 -7.80
C LEU A 287 -8.49 5.84 -8.00
N LEU A 288 -8.88 6.24 -9.21
CA LEU A 288 -10.24 6.66 -9.53
C LEU A 288 -11.16 5.47 -9.88
N SER A 289 -12.46 5.67 -9.62
CA SER A 289 -13.52 4.80 -10.15
C SER A 289 -13.62 4.87 -11.68
N ALA A 290 -14.29 3.91 -12.30
CA ALA A 290 -14.44 3.87 -13.76
C ALA A 290 -15.10 5.14 -14.33
N ARG A 291 -16.14 5.67 -13.68
CA ARG A 291 -16.79 6.91 -14.12
C ARG A 291 -15.90 8.13 -13.93
N GLN A 292 -15.20 8.22 -12.80
CA GLN A 292 -14.23 9.30 -12.59
C GLN A 292 -13.11 9.24 -13.65
N LYS A 293 -12.61 8.04 -13.98
CA LYS A 293 -11.65 7.83 -15.09
C LYS A 293 -12.22 8.31 -16.42
N GLN A 294 -13.46 7.96 -16.74
CA GLN A 294 -14.15 8.45 -17.93
C GLN A 294 -14.19 9.98 -17.98
N THR A 295 -14.57 10.63 -16.87
CA THR A 295 -14.58 12.10 -16.77
C THR A 295 -13.20 12.72 -16.97
N VAL A 296 -12.15 12.11 -16.41
CA VAL A 296 -10.77 12.56 -16.58
C VAL A 296 -10.33 12.44 -18.05
N VAL A 297 -10.55 11.28 -18.67
CA VAL A 297 -10.15 11.04 -20.07
C VAL A 297 -10.93 11.95 -21.02
N GLN A 298 -12.23 12.12 -20.81
CA GLN A 298 -13.04 13.05 -21.59
C GLN A 298 -12.50 14.49 -21.51
N HIS A 299 -12.15 14.95 -20.32
CA HIS A 299 -11.55 16.27 -20.13
C HIS A 299 -10.21 16.40 -20.88
N VAL A 300 -9.30 15.44 -20.71
CA VAL A 300 -7.98 15.44 -21.34
C VAL A 300 -8.07 15.36 -22.87
N VAL A 301 -8.98 14.55 -23.41
CA VAL A 301 -9.24 14.49 -24.86
C VAL A 301 -9.82 15.81 -25.36
N GLY A 302 -10.73 16.44 -24.61
CA GLY A 302 -11.26 17.78 -24.91
C GLY A 302 -10.17 18.85 -25.01
N GLN A 303 -9.11 18.77 -24.18
CA GLN A 303 -7.99 19.72 -24.25
C GLN A 303 -7.22 19.65 -25.58
N LEU A 304 -7.24 18.52 -26.29
CA LEU A 304 -6.61 18.39 -27.61
C LEU A 304 -7.19 19.38 -28.64
N THR A 305 -8.43 19.84 -28.45
CA THR A 305 -9.03 20.85 -29.33
C THR A 305 -8.33 22.20 -29.25
N SER A 306 -7.65 22.49 -28.14
CA SER A 306 -6.87 23.71 -27.94
C SER A 306 -5.42 23.58 -28.41
N VAL A 307 -4.94 22.36 -28.68
CA VAL A 307 -3.60 22.09 -29.20
C VAL A 307 -3.47 22.54 -30.66
N ASN A 308 -2.34 23.15 -31.00
CA ASN A 308 -2.06 23.59 -32.37
C ASN A 308 -1.91 22.41 -33.35
N TRP A 309 -2.33 22.62 -34.60
CA TRP A 309 -2.40 21.54 -35.60
C TRP A 309 -1.05 20.85 -35.87
N TRP A 310 0.08 21.56 -35.81
CA TRP A 310 1.40 21.01 -36.11
C TRP A 310 1.97 20.08 -35.02
N VAL A 311 1.40 20.08 -33.81
CA VAL A 311 1.77 19.19 -32.69
C VAL A 311 0.60 18.32 -32.24
N PHE A 312 -0.57 18.46 -32.87
CA PHE A 312 -1.80 17.77 -32.48
C PHE A 312 -1.65 16.25 -32.52
N GLU A 313 -1.10 15.71 -33.62
CA GLU A 313 -0.92 14.27 -33.80
C GLU A 313 -0.06 13.67 -32.67
N ASP A 314 1.03 14.34 -32.30
CA ASP A 314 1.90 13.86 -31.22
C ASP A 314 1.15 13.76 -29.90
N HIS A 315 0.37 14.79 -29.52
CA HIS A 315 -0.40 14.77 -28.28
C HIS A 315 -1.49 13.69 -28.31
N PHE A 316 -2.22 13.60 -29.43
CA PHE A 316 -3.28 12.61 -29.61
C PHE A 316 -2.73 11.18 -29.52
N ASN A 317 -1.60 10.90 -30.17
CA ASN A 317 -0.96 9.59 -30.11
C ASN A 317 -0.45 9.27 -28.71
N ARG A 318 0.09 10.25 -27.96
CA ARG A 318 0.60 9.99 -26.59
C ARG A 318 -0.50 9.59 -25.62
N ILE A 319 -1.68 10.20 -25.71
CA ILE A 319 -2.80 9.83 -24.83
C ILE A 319 -3.47 8.53 -25.28
N THR A 320 -3.67 8.32 -26.59
CA THR A 320 -4.37 7.12 -27.09
C THR A 320 -3.53 5.86 -27.10
N ALA A 321 -2.20 5.98 -27.03
CA ALA A 321 -1.30 4.86 -26.83
C ALA A 321 -1.29 4.32 -25.39
N ASN A 322 -1.73 5.10 -24.40
CA ASN A 322 -1.75 4.68 -22.99
C ASN A 322 -2.79 3.56 -22.76
N GLU A 323 -2.32 2.36 -22.39
CA GLU A 323 -3.17 1.17 -22.20
C GLU A 323 -4.23 1.33 -21.10
N ASP A 324 -3.95 2.08 -20.03
CA ASP A 324 -4.91 2.30 -18.93
C ASP A 324 -6.00 3.30 -19.33
N VAL A 325 -5.76 4.14 -20.35
CA VAL A 325 -6.70 5.15 -20.86
C VAL A 325 -7.62 4.58 -21.93
N LYS A 326 -7.15 3.64 -22.76
CA LYS A 326 -7.91 3.06 -23.89
C LYS A 326 -9.34 2.62 -23.55
N PRO A 327 -9.61 1.94 -22.42
CA PRO A 327 -10.97 1.51 -22.08
C PRO A 327 -11.97 2.66 -21.92
N TYR A 328 -11.48 3.88 -21.70
CA TYR A 328 -12.25 5.08 -21.40
C TYR A 328 -12.26 6.10 -22.56
N LEU A 329 -11.73 5.74 -23.74
CA LEU A 329 -11.74 6.59 -24.93
C LEU A 329 -13.10 6.64 -25.63
N LYS A 330 -14.00 5.70 -25.34
CA LYS A 330 -15.32 5.65 -25.97
C LYS A 330 -16.15 6.87 -25.60
N GLY A 331 -16.74 7.52 -26.59
CA GLY A 331 -17.64 8.67 -26.40
C GLY A 331 -16.99 9.91 -25.77
N THR A 332 -15.66 10.04 -25.82
CA THR A 332 -14.95 11.20 -25.25
C THR A 332 -15.03 12.47 -26.09
N LEU A 333 -15.40 12.36 -27.36
CA LEU A 333 -15.53 13.47 -28.30
C LEU A 333 -17.00 13.72 -28.62
N THR A 334 -17.41 14.97 -28.56
CA THR A 334 -18.64 15.44 -29.20
C THR A 334 -18.47 15.51 -30.72
N GLN A 335 -19.60 15.58 -31.46
CA GLN A 335 -19.58 15.79 -32.90
C GLN A 335 -18.82 17.08 -33.29
N ASP A 336 -18.99 18.15 -32.53
CA ASP A 336 -18.33 19.43 -32.74
C ASP A 336 -16.81 19.33 -32.54
N GLU A 337 -16.37 18.67 -31.47
CA GLU A 337 -14.93 18.46 -31.21
C GLU A 337 -14.29 17.60 -32.29
N ASN A 338 -14.98 16.53 -32.74
CA ASN A 338 -14.52 15.73 -33.87
C ASN A 338 -14.39 16.58 -35.13
N ALA A 339 -15.37 17.43 -35.46
CA ALA A 339 -15.27 18.34 -36.60
C ALA A 339 -14.08 19.32 -36.49
N MET A 340 -13.81 19.84 -35.29
CA MET A 340 -12.63 20.69 -35.04
C MET A 340 -11.32 19.93 -35.26
N ILE A 341 -11.24 18.67 -34.82
CA ILE A 341 -10.10 17.79 -35.03
C ILE A 341 -9.90 17.53 -36.53
N GLN A 342 -10.94 17.14 -37.26
CA GLN A 342 -10.86 16.91 -38.71
C GLN A 342 -10.37 18.15 -39.47
N LYS A 343 -10.83 19.34 -39.05
CA LYS A 343 -10.36 20.61 -39.60
C LYS A 343 -8.86 20.85 -39.34
N LYS A 344 -8.34 20.52 -38.15
CA LYS A 344 -6.90 20.60 -37.86
C LYS A 344 -6.11 19.61 -38.72
N LEU A 345 -6.57 18.37 -38.81
CA LEU A 345 -5.94 17.31 -39.58
C LEU A 345 -5.87 17.61 -41.09
N SER A 346 -6.75 18.45 -41.64
CA SER A 346 -6.67 18.90 -43.04
C SER A 346 -5.32 19.54 -43.42
N ARG A 347 -4.57 20.04 -42.43
CA ARG A 347 -3.24 20.65 -42.58
C ARG A 347 -2.08 19.69 -42.31
N CYS A 348 -2.36 18.47 -41.88
CA CYS A 348 -1.35 17.45 -41.58
C CYS A 348 -1.07 16.55 -42.81
N SER A 349 -0.07 15.68 -42.69
CA SER A 349 0.20 14.64 -43.69
C SER A 349 -0.97 13.64 -43.78
N ASP A 350 -1.08 12.93 -44.91
CA ASP A 350 -2.14 11.95 -45.09
C ASP A 350 -1.99 10.74 -44.15
N ASP A 351 -0.75 10.38 -43.78
CA ASP A 351 -0.47 9.36 -42.76
C ASP A 351 -1.01 9.77 -41.39
N ALA A 352 -0.81 11.03 -40.99
CA ALA A 352 -1.31 11.57 -39.73
C ALA A 352 -2.84 11.58 -39.67
N LYS A 353 -3.48 12.04 -40.76
CA LYS A 353 -4.95 12.02 -40.91
C LYS A 353 -5.49 10.61 -40.73
N LYS A 354 -4.89 9.65 -41.43
CA LYS A 354 -5.30 8.25 -41.38
C LYS A 354 -5.12 7.66 -39.99
N SER A 355 -3.96 7.84 -39.38
CA SER A 355 -3.65 7.33 -38.03
C SER A 355 -4.67 7.80 -36.99
N VAL A 356 -4.95 9.11 -36.96
CA VAL A 356 -5.93 9.68 -36.01
C VAL A 356 -7.35 9.21 -36.32
N ALA A 357 -7.77 9.17 -37.58
CA ALA A 357 -9.10 8.72 -37.97
C ALA A 357 -9.33 7.23 -37.64
N ASP A 358 -8.33 6.38 -37.90
CA ASP A 358 -8.36 4.96 -37.56
C ASP A 358 -8.51 4.78 -36.04
N CYS A 359 -7.80 5.58 -35.24
CA CYS A 359 -7.89 5.55 -33.77
C CYS A 359 -9.26 6.02 -33.25
N ILE A 360 -9.78 7.15 -33.74
CA ILE A 360 -11.12 7.66 -33.39
C ILE A 360 -12.19 6.61 -33.68
N THR A 361 -12.07 5.91 -34.81
CA THR A 361 -13.00 4.86 -35.23
C THR A 361 -12.84 3.61 -34.35
N ALA A 362 -11.61 3.14 -34.15
CA ALA A 362 -11.32 1.93 -33.39
C ALA A 362 -11.83 2.00 -31.94
N TYR A 363 -11.70 3.16 -31.29
CA TYR A 363 -12.17 3.35 -29.92
C TYR A 363 -13.56 3.95 -29.81
N GLN A 364 -14.28 4.16 -30.92
CA GLN A 364 -15.62 4.77 -30.92
C GLN A 364 -15.64 6.09 -30.14
N MET A 365 -14.67 6.97 -30.40
CA MET A 365 -14.45 8.16 -29.56
C MET A 365 -15.56 9.20 -29.69
N VAL A 366 -16.31 9.21 -30.80
CA VAL A 366 -17.42 10.15 -31.01
C VAL A 366 -18.66 9.64 -30.31
N ALA A 367 -19.29 10.46 -29.48
CA ALA A 367 -20.55 10.14 -28.83
C ALA A 367 -21.66 9.93 -29.88
N GLU A 368 -22.41 8.84 -29.74
CA GLU A 368 -23.64 8.59 -30.49
C GLU A 368 -24.77 9.41 -29.84
N ASP A 369 -25.48 10.20 -30.65
CA ASP A 369 -26.59 11.06 -30.20
C ASP A 369 -27.81 10.26 -29.67
#